data_AF-A0A383CV26-F1
#
_entry.id   AF-A0A383CV26-F1
#
_cell.length_a   1.000
_cell.length_b   1.000
_cell.length_c   1.000
_cell.angle_alpha   90.00
_cell.angle_beta   90.00
_cell.angle_gamma   90.00
#
_symmetry.space_group_name_H-M   'P 1'
#
loop_
_entity.id
_entity.type
_entity.pdbx_description
1 polymer ?
#
loop_
_entity_poly.entity_id
_entity_poly.type
_entity_poly.pdbx_seq_one_letter_code
_entity_poly.pdbx_strand_id
1 'polypeptide(L)'
;AVKISEVYIENQDYTSAFNWADKAVTLSGEAEAFGAKGNVYYKAFQICRTGDISINDRVVATLAYKLFEEAESKGSTRHIRSKEWLKDNEVLFGKAQWFMMDANIKNQGYVKASSTCYKWVSEKLNKGKGW
;
A
#
# COMPACT_ATOMS: atom_id res chain seq x y z
N ALA A 1 17.04 -7.68 -6.11
CA ALA A 1 16.02 -6.61 -6.15
C ALA A 1 15.36 -6.43 -4.78
N VAL A 2 14.70 -7.45 -4.22
CA VAL A 2 14.06 -7.40 -2.87
C VAL A 2 15.00 -6.87 -1.77
N LYS A 3 16.17 -7.50 -1.57
CA LYS A 3 17.14 -7.05 -0.55
C LYS A 3 17.60 -5.59 -0.71
N ILE A 4 17.71 -5.10 -1.94
CA ILE A 4 18.09 -3.70 -2.21
C ILE A 4 16.95 -2.77 -1.78
N SER A 5 15.70 -3.15 -2.05
CA SER A 5 14.53 -2.41 -1.57
C SER A 5 14.52 -2.31 -0.04
N GLU A 6 14.83 -3.41 0.67
CA GLU A 6 14.90 -3.43 2.14
C GLU A 6 15.91 -2.41 2.69
N VAL A 7 17.11 -2.28 2.09
CA VAL A 7 18.09 -1.25 2.50
C VAL A 7 17.55 0.17 2.32
N TYR A 8 16.83 0.45 1.24
CA TYR A 8 16.23 1.78 1.03
C TYR A 8 15.06 2.06 2.00
N ILE A 9 14.31 1.03 2.41
CA ILE A 9 13.31 1.16 3.48
C ILE A 9 13.98 1.60 4.79
N GLU A 10 15.10 1.00 5.15
CA GLU A 10 15.86 1.35 6.36
C GLU A 10 16.34 2.81 6.33
N ASN A 11 16.71 3.30 5.15
CA ASN A 11 17.07 4.70 4.90
C ASN A 11 15.85 5.64 4.72
N GLN A 12 14.63 5.11 4.80
CA GLN A 12 13.37 5.84 4.56
C GLN A 12 13.27 6.48 3.17
N ASP A 13 14.07 6.03 2.20
CA ASP A 13 13.95 6.42 0.79
C ASP A 13 12.95 5.49 0.10
N TYR A 14 11.67 5.81 0.31
CA TYR A 14 10.57 5.01 -0.22
C TYR A 14 10.46 5.05 -1.74
N THR A 15 10.99 6.08 -2.40
CA THR A 15 10.98 6.15 -3.87
C THR A 15 11.90 5.09 -4.45
N SER A 16 13.15 5.04 -3.96
CA SER A 16 14.11 4.02 -4.39
C SER A 16 13.68 2.63 -3.95
N ALA A 17 13.18 2.49 -2.72
CA ALA A 17 12.66 1.21 -2.22
C ALA A 17 11.54 0.68 -3.12
N PHE A 18 10.59 1.53 -3.50
CA PHE A 18 9.48 1.15 -4.37
C PHE A 18 9.98 0.72 -5.75
N ASN A 19 10.85 1.50 -6.39
CA ASN A 19 11.38 1.17 -7.72
C ASN A 19 12.06 -0.21 -7.75
N TRP A 20 12.81 -0.56 -6.71
CA TRP A 20 13.46 -1.88 -6.62
C TRP A 20 12.46 -3.01 -6.33
N ALA A 21 11.46 -2.77 -5.49
CA ALA A 21 10.42 -3.77 -5.21
C ALA A 21 9.51 -4.00 -6.41
N ASP A 22 9.12 -2.94 -7.12
CA ASP A 22 8.31 -3.00 -8.33
C ASP A 22 9.03 -3.74 -9.46
N LYS A 23 10.33 -3.49 -9.61
CA LYS A 23 11.18 -4.27 -10.51
C LYS A 23 11.24 -5.74 -10.13
N ALA A 24 11.27 -6.08 -8.83
CA ALA A 24 11.22 -7.47 -8.38
C ALA A 24 9.90 -8.15 -8.78
N VAL A 25 8.78 -7.45 -8.60
CA VAL A 25 7.46 -7.94 -9.01
C VAL A 25 7.41 -8.14 -10.52
N THR A 26 7.91 -7.18 -11.30
CA THR A 26 7.92 -7.26 -12.77
C THR A 26 8.79 -8.42 -13.29
N LEU A 27 9.92 -8.69 -12.65
CA LEU A 27 10.85 -9.74 -13.11
C LEU A 27 10.46 -11.16 -12.67
N SER A 28 9.87 -11.30 -11.48
CA SER A 28 9.61 -12.62 -10.89
C SER A 28 8.13 -12.96 -10.78
N GLY A 29 7.27 -11.99 -10.43
CA GLY A 29 5.87 -12.26 -10.11
C GLY A 29 5.66 -13.22 -8.93
N GLU A 30 6.70 -13.41 -8.12
CA GLU A 30 6.72 -14.38 -7.02
C GLU A 30 6.19 -13.79 -5.72
N ALA A 31 5.77 -14.67 -4.82
CA ALA A 31 5.18 -14.33 -3.53
C ALA A 31 6.05 -13.36 -2.70
N GLU A 32 7.36 -13.58 -2.69
CA GLU A 32 8.32 -12.72 -1.98
C GLU A 32 8.36 -11.29 -2.55
N ALA A 33 8.28 -11.14 -3.88
CA ALA A 33 8.35 -9.83 -4.52
C ALA A 33 7.10 -8.98 -4.22
N PHE A 34 5.91 -9.59 -4.25
CA PHE A 34 4.69 -8.92 -3.83
C PHE A 34 4.74 -8.50 -2.36
N GLY A 35 5.21 -9.40 -1.49
CA GLY A 35 5.42 -9.10 -0.07
C GLY A 35 6.38 -7.93 0.16
N ALA A 36 7.50 -7.91 -0.57
CA ALA A 36 8.48 -6.82 -0.50
C ALA A 36 7.88 -5.48 -0.92
N LYS A 37 7.12 -5.44 -2.04
CA LYS A 37 6.44 -4.22 -2.49
C LYS A 37 5.39 -3.74 -1.49
N GLY A 38 4.60 -4.67 -0.95
CA GLY A 38 3.63 -4.37 0.12
C GLY A 38 4.31 -3.79 1.37
N ASN A 39 5.49 -4.29 1.71
CA ASN A 39 6.26 -3.82 2.86
C ASN A 39 6.77 -2.38 2.69
N VAL A 40 7.09 -1.94 1.46
CA VAL A 40 7.43 -0.52 1.19
C VAL A 40 6.27 0.39 1.60
N TYR A 41 5.06 0.08 1.14
CA TYR A 41 3.86 0.84 1.49
C TYR A 41 3.55 0.78 2.99
N TYR A 42 3.65 -0.42 3.59
CA TYR A 42 3.41 -0.58 5.02
C TYR A 42 4.35 0.27 5.87
N LYS A 43 5.65 0.27 5.54
CA LYS A 43 6.66 1.04 6.28
C LYS A 43 6.47 2.54 6.10
N ALA A 44 6.18 2.99 4.88
CA ALA A 44 5.83 4.38 4.64
C ALA A 44 4.58 4.78 5.43
N PHE A 45 3.53 3.95 5.45
CA PHE A 45 2.34 4.19 6.27
C PHE A 45 2.67 4.33 7.76
N GLN A 46 3.52 3.45 8.29
CA GLN A 46 3.94 3.51 9.70
C GLN A 46 4.64 4.82 10.06
N ILE A 47 5.45 5.37 9.16
CA ILE A 47 6.22 6.61 9.38
C ILE A 47 5.41 7.87 9.08
N CYS A 48 4.58 7.85 8.04
CA CYS A 48 3.86 9.03 7.56
C CYS A 48 2.56 9.31 8.32
N ARG A 49 1.91 8.29 8.88
CA ARG A 49 0.62 8.46 9.57
C ARG A 49 0.78 9.28 10.84
N THR A 50 -0.27 10.02 11.20
CA THR A 50 -0.39 10.67 12.50
C THR A 50 -1.38 9.90 13.39
N GLY A 51 -1.76 10.48 14.54
CA GLY A 51 -2.84 9.92 15.38
C GLY A 51 -4.17 9.83 14.64
N ASP A 52 -4.44 10.78 13.74
CA ASP A 52 -5.64 10.82 12.91
C ASP A 52 -5.36 10.24 11.52
N ILE A 53 -5.90 9.05 11.27
CA ILE A 53 -5.65 8.31 10.03
C ILE A 53 -6.39 8.96 8.85
N SER A 54 -5.62 9.64 7.99
CA SER A 54 -6.13 10.40 6.84
C SER A 54 -6.52 9.51 5.66
N ILE A 55 -7.23 10.07 4.67
CA ILE A 55 -7.54 9.37 3.40
C ILE A 55 -6.26 8.88 2.70
N ASN A 56 -5.18 9.67 2.73
CA ASN A 56 -3.90 9.29 2.14
C ASN A 56 -3.31 8.06 2.83
N ASP A 57 -3.33 8.04 4.17
CA ASP A 57 -2.85 6.92 4.97
C ASP A 57 -3.66 5.66 4.66
N ARG A 58 -4.98 5.80 4.57
CA ARG A 58 -5.88 4.69 4.23
C ARG A 58 -5.62 4.12 2.85
N VAL A 59 -5.35 4.99 1.87
CA VAL A 59 -5.00 4.56 0.51
C VAL A 59 -3.74 3.71 0.53
N VAL A 60 -2.68 4.19 1.18
CA VAL A 60 -1.38 3.51 1.24
C VAL A 60 -1.46 2.21 2.05
N ALA A 61 -2.16 2.23 3.18
CA ALA A 61 -2.45 1.03 3.97
C ALA A 61 -3.19 -0.05 3.15
N THR A 62 -4.13 0.36 2.31
CA THR A 62 -4.89 -0.57 1.45
C THR A 62 -4.04 -1.13 0.31
N LEU A 63 -3.13 -0.34 -0.27
CA LEU A 63 -2.17 -0.84 -1.25
C LEU A 63 -1.25 -1.90 -0.61
N ALA A 64 -0.74 -1.64 0.60
CA ALA A 64 0.05 -2.61 1.34
C ALA A 64 -0.72 -3.91 1.60
N TYR A 65 -1.95 -3.79 2.11
CA TYR A 65 -2.82 -4.92 2.43
C TYR A 65 -3.07 -5.82 1.20
N LYS A 66 -3.44 -5.23 0.05
CA LYS A 66 -3.69 -5.99 -1.19
C LYS A 66 -2.46 -6.73 -1.70
N LEU A 67 -1.28 -6.13 -1.57
CA LEU A 67 -0.01 -6.79 -1.95
C LEU A 67 0.35 -7.93 -0.99
N PHE A 68 -0.01 -7.82 0.29
CA PHE A 68 0.14 -8.94 1.22
C PHE A 68 -0.87 -10.07 0.96
N GLU A 69 -2.11 -9.75 0.59
CA GLU A 69 -3.07 -10.77 0.12
C GLU A 69 -2.55 -11.50 -1.12
N GLU A 70 -1.98 -10.76 -2.09
CA GLU A 70 -1.39 -11.36 -3.29
C GLU A 70 -0.15 -12.22 -2.97
N ALA A 71 0.70 -11.78 -2.04
CA ALA A 71 1.84 -12.56 -1.58
C ALA A 71 1.39 -13.87 -0.89
N GLU A 72 0.35 -13.81 -0.06
CA GLU A 72 -0.20 -14.96 0.65
C GLU A 72 -0.89 -15.94 -0.28
N SER A 73 -1.66 -15.45 -1.26
CA SER A 73 -2.30 -16.31 -2.28
C SER A 73 -1.27 -17.09 -3.10
N LYS A 74 -0.04 -16.58 -3.20
CA LYS A 74 1.12 -17.21 -3.82
C LYS A 74 1.99 -18.03 -2.86
N GLY A 75 1.56 -18.20 -1.60
CA GLY A 75 2.18 -19.09 -0.62
C GLY A 75 3.17 -18.43 0.35
N SER A 76 3.33 -17.10 0.34
CA SER A 76 4.20 -16.41 1.30
C SER A 76 3.46 -16.03 2.58
N THR A 77 3.97 -16.46 3.73
CA THR A 77 3.41 -16.14 5.05
C THR A 77 4.14 -15.00 5.77
N ARG A 78 5.19 -14.45 5.15
CA ARG A 78 6.13 -13.50 5.79
C ARG A 78 5.46 -12.26 6.38
N HIS A 79 4.39 -11.77 5.76
CA HIS A 79 3.72 -10.52 6.14
C HIS A 79 2.30 -10.70 6.69
N ILE A 80 1.89 -11.93 7.04
CA ILE A 80 0.54 -12.21 7.55
C ILE A 80 0.18 -11.34 8.75
N ARG A 81 1.10 -11.19 9.73
CA ARG A 81 0.84 -10.37 10.93
C ARG A 81 0.59 -8.90 10.59
N SER A 82 1.36 -8.34 9.66
CA SER A 82 1.16 -6.95 9.20
C SER A 82 -0.16 -6.80 8.46
N LYS A 83 -0.52 -7.78 7.63
CA LYS A 83 -1.79 -7.82 6.90
C LYS A 83 -2.98 -7.86 7.85
N GLU A 84 -2.99 -8.77 8.83
CA GLU A 84 -4.08 -8.85 9.82
C GLU A 84 -4.14 -7.57 10.67
N TRP A 85 -2.99 -7.02 11.08
CA TRP A 85 -2.99 -5.73 11.80
C TRP A 85 -3.65 -4.62 10.99
N LEU A 86 -3.36 -4.49 9.69
CA LEU A 86 -3.99 -3.49 8.82
C LEU A 86 -5.50 -3.67 8.73
N LYS A 87 -5.97 -4.91 8.68
CA LYS A 87 -7.39 -5.26 8.62
C LYS A 87 -8.11 -4.96 9.93
N ASP A 88 -7.51 -5.33 11.06
CA ASP A 88 -8.14 -5.28 12.38
C ASP A 88 -8.16 -3.87 12.99
N ASN A 89 -7.29 -2.96 12.53
CA ASN A 89 -7.18 -1.61 13.09
C ASN A 89 -7.98 -0.55 12.32
N GLU A 90 -8.90 -0.96 11.44
CA GLU A 90 -9.79 -0.06 10.69
C GLU A 90 -9.05 1.05 9.92
N VAL A 91 -7.80 0.79 9.48
CA VAL A 91 -6.96 1.76 8.76
C VAL A 91 -7.09 1.65 7.24
N LEU A 92 -7.87 0.69 6.74
CA LEU A 92 -8.06 0.51 5.30
C LEU A 92 -9.03 1.57 4.75
N PHE A 93 -8.93 1.79 3.44
CA PHE A 93 -9.88 2.58 2.66
C PHE A 93 -11.01 1.66 2.22
N GLY A 94 -12.22 1.93 2.71
CA GLY A 94 -13.40 1.12 2.42
C GLY A 94 -14.60 1.93 1.94
N LYS A 95 -15.75 1.26 1.95
CA LYS A 95 -17.03 1.82 1.48
C LYS A 95 -17.45 3.10 2.21
N ALA A 96 -17.23 3.17 3.52
CA ALA A 96 -17.57 4.35 4.31
C ALA A 96 -16.75 5.57 3.86
N GLN A 97 -15.43 5.43 3.68
CA GLN A 97 -14.60 6.51 3.17
C GLN A 97 -14.99 6.89 1.75
N TRP A 98 -15.23 5.91 0.88
CA TRP A 98 -15.70 6.16 -0.49
C TRP A 98 -17.02 6.94 -0.52
N PHE A 99 -17.99 6.58 0.32
CA PHE A 99 -19.27 7.27 0.44
C PHE A 99 -19.10 8.73 0.86
N MET A 100 -18.09 9.05 1.67
CA MET A 100 -17.80 10.41 2.11
C MET A 100 -16.97 11.22 1.10
N MET A 101 -16.55 10.64 -0.03
CA MET A 101 -15.78 11.38 -1.04
C MET A 101 -16.63 12.36 -1.85
N ASP A 102 -15.96 13.41 -2.32
CA ASP A 102 -16.52 14.40 -3.22
C ASP A 102 -17.03 13.76 -4.52
N ALA A 103 -18.07 14.35 -5.10
CA ALA A 103 -18.68 13.89 -6.34
C ALA A 103 -17.64 13.77 -7.48
N ASN A 104 -16.68 14.69 -7.55
CA ASN A 104 -15.61 14.65 -8.55
C ASN A 104 -14.74 13.40 -8.43
N ILE A 105 -14.35 13.01 -7.22
CA ILE A 105 -13.56 11.79 -6.98
C ILE A 105 -14.38 10.54 -7.29
N LYS A 106 -15.66 10.54 -6.90
CA LYS A 106 -16.58 9.45 -7.23
C LYS A 106 -16.76 9.28 -8.74
N ASN A 107 -16.91 10.37 -9.48
CA ASN A 107 -17.03 10.39 -10.94
C ASN A 107 -15.74 9.95 -11.63
N GLN A 108 -14.58 10.33 -11.08
CA GLN A 108 -13.28 9.87 -11.56
C GLN A 108 -13.08 8.35 -11.36
N GLY A 109 -13.74 7.75 -10.36
CA GLY A 109 -13.76 6.30 -10.16
C GLY A 109 -12.49 5.72 -9.52
N TYR A 110 -11.58 6.55 -9.00
CA TYR A 110 -10.43 6.10 -8.24
C TYR A 110 -9.94 7.17 -7.25
N VAL A 111 -9.24 6.73 -6.21
CA VAL A 111 -8.55 7.59 -5.23
C VAL A 111 -7.04 7.29 -5.25
N LYS A 112 -6.23 8.32 -4.99
CA LYS A 112 -4.77 8.22 -4.90
C LYS A 112 -4.27 9.02 -3.70
N ALA A 113 -3.11 8.62 -3.17
CA ALA A 113 -2.40 9.44 -2.20
C ALA A 113 -1.75 10.64 -2.92
N SER A 114 -1.74 11.80 -2.27
CA SER A 114 -1.20 13.05 -2.81
C SER A 114 -0.49 13.91 -1.76
N SER A 115 -0.49 13.51 -0.49
CA SER A 115 0.23 14.23 0.55
C SER A 115 1.75 14.20 0.29
N THR A 116 2.47 15.16 0.87
CA THR A 116 3.93 15.29 0.70
C THR A 116 4.67 14.00 1.04
N CYS A 117 4.28 13.30 2.11
CA CYS A 117 4.93 12.06 2.54
C CYS A 117 4.75 10.89 1.56
N TYR A 118 3.66 10.91 0.78
CA TYR A 118 3.33 9.87 -0.19
C TYR A 118 3.44 10.34 -1.65
N LYS A 119 4.15 11.44 -1.91
CA LYS A 119 4.29 11.98 -3.28
C LYS A 119 4.90 10.99 -4.28
N TRP A 120 5.66 10.02 -3.79
CA TRP A 120 6.27 8.94 -4.56
C TRP A 120 5.28 7.84 -4.99
N VAL A 121 4.09 7.77 -4.38
CA VAL A 121 3.07 6.75 -4.67
C VAL A 121 2.37 7.09 -5.98
N SER A 122 2.64 6.30 -7.02
CA SER A 122 2.00 6.44 -8.33
C SER A 122 0.73 5.58 -8.49
N GLU A 123 0.59 4.55 -7.65
CA GLU A 123 -0.54 3.61 -7.71
C GLU A 123 -1.85 4.23 -7.19
N LYS A 124 -2.97 3.69 -7.67
CA LYS A 124 -4.32 4.17 -7.37
C LYS A 124 -5.23 3.03 -6.90
N LEU A 125 -6.17 3.37 -6.02
CA LEU A 125 -7.27 2.48 -5.69
C LEU A 125 -8.46 2.80 -6.58
N ASN A 126 -8.71 1.92 -7.56
CA ASN A 126 -9.93 1.98 -8.34
C ASN A 126 -11.13 1.65 -7.45
N LYS A 127 -12.28 2.22 -7.78
CA LYS A 127 -13.56 1.92 -7.15
C LYS A 127 -13.78 0.41 -7.12
N GLY A 128 -13.89 -0.16 -5.91
CA GLY A 128 -14.15 -1.58 -5.71
C GLY A 128 -15.58 -1.97 -6.14
N LYS A 129 -15.78 -3.25 -6.47
CA LYS A 129 -17.13 -3.80 -6.62
C LYS A 129 -17.84 -3.73 -5.26
N GLY A 130 -18.98 -3.03 -5.19
CA GLY A 130 -19.76 -2.85 -3.96
C GLY A 130 -19.49 -1.55 -3.18
N TRP A 131 -18.70 -0.63 -3.74
CA TRP A 131 -18.51 0.74 -3.22
C TRP A 131 -19.49 1.74 -3.83
#